data_AF-A0A818EHL9-F1
#
_entry.id   AF-A0A818EHL9-F1
#
_cell.length_a   1.000
_cell.length_b   1.000
_cell.length_c   1.000
_cell.angle_alpha   90.00
_cell.angle_beta   90.00
_cell.angle_gamma   90.00
#
_symmetry.space_group_name_H-M   'P 1'
#
loop_
_entity.id
_entity.type
_entity.pdbx_description
1 polymer ?
#
loop_
_entity_poly.entity_id
_entity_poly.type
_entity_poly.pdbx_seq_one_letter_code
_entity_poly.pdbx_strand_id
1 'polypeptide(L)'
;RFNCDILCAALWGVNLLIGTDNGLMLLDRSGQGKVYSLIKGRRFQQLNVLESQNILLTISGKKNKIRLYYLSFLKNKIVKCQTNDGKRPAFNNLGELQGAKHFKIVKYERIKFLIVALDDSIEVYAWAPKPYHKFMTFKVFSQLSYRPLLVDLTIEEGSRLKV
;
A
#
# COMPACT_ATOMS: atom_id res chain seq x y z
N ARG A 1 -0.11 22.90 -11.19
CA ARG A 1 1.28 22.84 -10.68
C ARG A 1 1.22 22.19 -9.30
N PHE A 2 2.03 21.17 -9.02
CA PHE A 2 2.07 20.58 -7.67
C PHE A 2 2.91 21.50 -6.77
N ASN A 3 2.42 21.78 -5.56
CA ASN A 3 3.14 22.61 -4.58
C ASN A 3 4.02 21.76 -3.64
N CYS A 4 4.17 20.47 -3.96
CA CYS A 4 4.76 19.44 -3.13
C CYS A 4 5.45 18.41 -4.02
N ASP A 5 6.51 17.78 -3.52
CA ASP A 5 7.26 16.78 -4.28
C ASP A 5 6.44 15.50 -4.44
N ILE A 6 6.38 14.99 -5.68
CA ILE A 6 5.75 13.70 -5.98
C ILE A 6 6.76 12.60 -5.70
N LEU A 7 6.43 11.72 -4.78
CA LEU A 7 7.31 10.63 -4.36
C LEU A 7 6.94 9.29 -5.03
N CYS A 8 5.65 9.06 -5.24
CA CYS A 8 5.16 7.82 -5.82
C CYS A 8 3.79 8.01 -6.47
N ALA A 9 3.43 7.07 -7.35
CA ALA A 9 2.13 7.06 -8.01
C ALA A 9 1.63 5.62 -8.18
N ALA A 10 0.31 5.44 -8.22
CA ALA A 10 -0.33 4.17 -8.52
C ALA A 10 -1.65 4.40 -9.27
N LEU A 11 -2.01 3.47 -10.16
CA LEU A 11 -3.31 3.50 -10.84
C LEU A 11 -4.42 2.96 -9.92
N TRP A 12 -5.56 3.63 -9.95
CA TRP A 12 -6.81 3.18 -9.35
C TRP A 12 -7.92 3.33 -10.39
N GLY A 13 -8.26 2.22 -11.05
CA GLY A 13 -9.02 2.19 -12.28
C GLY A 13 -8.33 3.01 -13.35
N VAL A 14 -9.04 4.00 -13.89
CA VAL A 14 -8.51 4.97 -14.85
C VAL A 14 -7.82 6.17 -14.20
N ASN A 15 -7.98 6.34 -12.88
CA ASN A 15 -7.46 7.49 -12.15
C ASN A 15 -6.05 7.23 -11.61
N LEU A 16 -5.32 8.31 -11.33
CA LEU A 16 -3.95 8.23 -10.81
C LEU A 16 -3.90 8.72 -9.37
N LEU A 17 -3.55 7.82 -8.45
CA LEU A 17 -3.21 8.18 -7.07
C LEU A 17 -1.77 8.66 -7.03
N ILE A 18 -1.56 9.83 -6.41
CA ILE A 18 -0.27 10.47 -6.26
C ILE A 18 0.04 10.59 -4.76
N GLY A 19 1.15 9.98 -4.35
CA GLY A 19 1.71 10.13 -3.02
C GLY A 19 2.78 11.22 -3.05
N THR A 20 2.61 12.23 -2.19
CA THR A 20 3.57 13.31 -2.02
C THR A 20 4.21 13.25 -0.64
N ASP A 21 5.17 14.15 -0.40
CA ASP A 21 5.74 14.41 0.92
C ASP A 21 4.70 14.90 1.95
N ASN A 22 3.60 15.51 1.50
CA ASN A 22 2.61 16.14 2.37
C ASN A 22 1.20 15.50 2.29
N GLY A 23 0.94 14.58 1.37
CA GLY A 23 -0.38 13.96 1.29
C GLY A 23 -0.58 12.92 0.21
N LEU A 24 -1.83 12.46 0.12
CA LEU A 24 -2.32 11.58 -0.94
C LEU A 24 -3.34 12.36 -1.76
N MET A 25 -3.15 12.37 -3.07
CA MET A 25 -4.00 13.06 -4.03
C MET A 25 -4.51 12.07 -5.09
N LEU A 26 -5.67 12.35 -5.67
CA LEU A 26 -6.22 11.63 -6.82
C LEU A 26 -6.31 12.60 -8.00
N LEU A 27 -5.74 12.22 -9.12
CA LEU A 27 -5.92 12.85 -10.41
C LEU A 27 -7.00 12.09 -11.17
N ASP A 28 -8.13 12.75 -11.38
CA ASP A 28 -9.25 12.22 -12.15
C ASP A 28 -8.97 12.34 -13.64
N ARG A 29 -8.78 11.19 -14.30
CA ARG A 29 -8.57 11.12 -15.75
C ARG A 29 -9.87 10.81 -16.51
N SER A 30 -10.95 10.47 -15.80
CA SER A 30 -12.23 10.11 -16.40
C SER A 30 -13.08 11.33 -16.80
N GLY A 31 -12.77 12.50 -16.25
CA GLY A 31 -13.50 13.75 -16.49
C GLY A 31 -12.60 14.96 -16.81
N GLN A 32 -12.88 16.11 -16.17
CA GLN A 32 -12.25 17.41 -16.45
C GLN A 32 -10.78 17.55 -15.97
N GLY A 33 -10.08 16.47 -15.62
CA GLY A 33 -8.70 16.56 -15.12
C GLY A 33 -8.59 17.14 -13.70
N LYS A 34 -9.62 16.97 -12.86
CA LYS A 34 -9.65 17.53 -11.50
C LYS A 34 -8.70 16.79 -10.57
N VAL A 35 -8.14 17.53 -9.62
CA VAL A 35 -7.24 16.99 -8.58
C VAL A 35 -7.95 17.03 -7.23
N TYR A 36 -8.13 15.86 -6.60
CA TYR A 36 -8.76 15.72 -5.29
C TYR A 36 -7.71 15.40 -4.22
N SER A 37 -7.71 16.14 -3.12
CA SER A 37 -6.86 15.84 -1.96
C SER A 37 -7.57 14.86 -1.02
N LEU A 38 -7.02 13.66 -0.84
CA LEU A 38 -7.64 12.58 -0.05
C LEU A 38 -7.15 12.58 1.41
N ILE A 39 -5.83 12.73 1.60
CA ILE A 39 -5.16 12.73 2.91
C ILE A 39 -4.13 13.86 2.90
N LYS A 40 -4.07 14.63 3.98
CA LYS A 40 -3.13 15.75 4.17
C LYS A 40 -2.24 15.51 5.39
N GLY A 41 -1.08 16.18 5.43
CA GLY A 41 -0.15 16.16 6.56
C GLY A 41 0.62 14.84 6.72
N ARG A 42 0.72 14.03 5.67
CA ARG A 42 1.39 12.73 5.73
C ARG A 42 2.15 12.43 4.45
N ARG A 43 3.44 12.13 4.60
CA ARG A 43 4.31 11.62 3.53
C ARG A 43 3.89 10.22 3.08
N PHE A 44 3.79 10.01 1.78
CA PHE A 44 3.57 8.71 1.14
C PHE A 44 4.77 8.39 0.25
N GLN A 45 5.53 7.36 0.62
CA GLN A 45 6.76 6.98 -0.07
C GLN A 45 6.53 5.92 -1.14
N GLN A 46 5.55 5.04 -0.94
CA GLN A 46 5.20 4.00 -1.89
C GLN A 46 3.70 3.71 -1.81
N LEU A 47 3.08 3.41 -2.95
CA LEU A 47 1.67 3.07 -3.09
C LEU A 47 1.52 1.79 -3.93
N ASN A 48 0.54 0.96 -3.58
CA ASN A 48 0.11 -0.14 -4.43
C ASN A 48 -1.39 -0.41 -4.24
N VAL A 49 -2.14 -0.45 -5.33
CA VAL A 49 -3.60 -0.57 -5.32
C VAL A 49 -3.99 -2.02 -5.60
N LEU A 50 -4.76 -2.61 -4.67
CA LEU A 50 -5.37 -3.91 -4.78
C LEU A 50 -6.89 -3.77 -4.91
N GLU A 51 -7.36 -3.49 -6.12
CA GLU A 51 -8.78 -3.22 -6.40
C GLU A 51 -9.69 -4.38 -5.99
N SER A 52 -9.30 -5.61 -6.35
CA SER A 52 -10.08 -6.81 -6.01
C SER A 52 -10.18 -7.08 -4.50
N GLN A 53 -9.34 -6.44 -3.67
CA GLN A 53 -9.40 -6.51 -2.21
C GLN A 53 -9.98 -5.23 -1.59
N ASN A 54 -10.33 -4.22 -2.39
CA ASN A 54 -10.74 -2.91 -1.91
C ASN A 54 -9.67 -2.25 -1.00
N ILE A 55 -8.37 -2.45 -1.29
CA ILE A 55 -7.27 -1.98 -0.44
C ILE A 55 -6.23 -1.18 -1.23
N LEU A 56 -5.77 -0.07 -0.65
CA LEU A 56 -4.55 0.64 -0.99
C LEU A 56 -3.49 0.35 0.08
N LEU A 57 -2.39 -0.27 -0.31
CA LEU A 57 -1.21 -0.48 0.52
C LEU A 57 -0.24 0.68 0.35
N THR A 58 0.35 1.15 1.45
CA THR A 58 1.27 2.29 1.43
C THR A 58 2.43 2.13 2.41
N ILE A 59 3.58 2.69 2.07
CA ILE A 59 4.58 3.13 3.05
C ILE A 59 4.31 4.59 3.33
N SER A 60 3.96 4.94 4.57
CA SER A 60 3.61 6.32 4.89
C SER A 60 4.02 6.79 6.29
N GLY A 61 3.97 8.11 6.48
CA GLY A 61 4.23 8.80 7.75
C GLY A 61 5.69 8.78 8.19
N LYS A 62 5.99 9.47 9.30
CA LYS A 62 7.37 9.69 9.79
C LYS A 62 8.15 8.41 10.12
N LYS A 63 7.43 7.35 10.52
CA LYS A 63 8.00 6.05 10.90
C LYS A 63 8.02 5.03 9.75
N ASN A 64 7.65 5.42 8.53
CA ASN A 64 7.55 4.54 7.36
C ASN A 64 6.81 3.23 7.66
N LYS A 65 5.60 3.35 8.22
CA LYS A 65 4.77 2.17 8.55
C LYS A 65 4.03 1.70 7.29
N ILE A 66 3.83 0.38 7.19
CA ILE A 66 2.93 -0.21 6.19
C ILE A 66 1.48 0.02 6.63
N ARG A 67 0.71 0.72 5.79
CA ARG A 67 -0.71 1.03 6.06
C ARG A 67 -1.61 0.59 4.94
N LEU A 68 -2.79 0.09 5.33
CA LEU A 68 -3.87 -0.35 4.48
C LEU A 68 -5.02 0.65 4.59
N TYR A 69 -5.35 1.31 3.49
CA TYR A 69 -6.54 2.16 3.38
C TYR A 69 -7.59 1.42 2.55
N TYR A 70 -8.85 1.47 2.96
CA TYR A 70 -9.92 0.94 2.11
C TYR A 70 -10.17 1.89 0.94
N LEU A 71 -10.25 1.36 -0.28
CA LEU A 71 -10.54 2.19 -1.47
C LEU A 71 -11.94 2.80 -1.39
N SER A 72 -12.91 2.07 -0.83
CA SER A 72 -14.25 2.59 -0.52
C SER A 72 -14.23 3.82 0.38
N PHE A 73 -13.35 3.85 1.39
CA PHE A 73 -13.17 5.02 2.26
C PHE A 73 -12.63 6.23 1.48
N LEU A 74 -11.63 6.02 0.62
CA LEU A 74 -11.08 7.07 -0.23
C LEU A 74 -12.13 7.57 -1.24
N LYS A 75 -12.95 6.66 -1.79
CA LYS A 75 -14.01 6.98 -2.74
C LYS A 75 -15.08 7.86 -2.09
N ASN A 76 -15.47 7.53 -0.87
CA ASN A 76 -16.43 8.34 -0.10
C ASN A 76 -15.94 9.77 0.13
N LYS A 77 -14.64 9.96 0.40
CA LYS A 77 -14.06 11.31 0.54
C LYS A 77 -14.18 12.16 -0.71
N ILE A 78 -14.10 11.55 -1.90
CA ILE A 78 -14.23 12.26 -3.17
C ILE A 78 -15.70 12.63 -3.41
N VAL A 79 -16.61 11.68 -3.20
CA VAL A 79 -18.05 11.85 -3.53
C VAL A 79 -18.75 12.80 -2.55
N LYS A 80 -18.49 12.67 -1.25
CA LYS A 80 -19.28 13.37 -0.23
C LYS A 80 -18.67 14.69 0.23
N CYS A 81 -17.43 15.03 -0.18
CA CYS A 81 -16.65 16.23 0.16
C CYS A 81 -16.51 16.65 1.64
N GLN A 82 -17.36 16.18 2.55
CA GLN A 82 -17.33 16.39 4.00
C GLN A 82 -18.53 15.64 4.59
N THR A 83 -18.33 14.44 5.09
CA THR A 83 -19.12 13.93 6.21
C THR A 83 -18.19 13.09 7.04
N ASN A 84 -18.09 13.43 8.32
CA ASN A 84 -17.36 12.65 9.30
C ASN A 84 -17.94 11.23 9.29
N ASP A 85 -17.26 10.30 8.59
CA ASP A 85 -17.50 8.86 8.74
C ASP A 85 -17.04 8.49 10.16
N GLY A 86 -17.92 8.78 11.11
CA GLY A 86 -17.74 8.49 12.51
C GLY A 86 -17.41 7.01 12.69
N LYS A 87 -16.36 6.77 13.49
CA LYS A 87 -16.00 5.51 14.17
C LYS A 87 -15.12 4.49 13.45
N ARG A 88 -14.79 4.60 12.15
CA ARG A 88 -13.82 3.65 11.53
C ARG A 88 -12.45 4.29 11.33
N PRO A 89 -11.36 3.61 11.73
CA PRO A 89 -10.02 4.12 11.49
C PRO A 89 -9.79 4.27 9.98
N ALA A 90 -9.24 5.40 9.55
CA ALA A 90 -8.99 5.69 8.14
C ALA A 90 -8.05 4.67 7.47
N PHE A 91 -7.25 3.97 8.28
CA PHE A 91 -6.33 2.92 7.85
C PHE A 91 -6.14 1.88 8.95
N ASN A 92 -5.69 0.70 8.56
CA ASN A 92 -5.13 -0.31 9.45
C ASN A 92 -3.61 -0.40 9.22
N ASN A 93 -2.82 -0.59 10.28
CA ASN A 93 -1.39 -0.89 10.12
C ASN A 93 -1.24 -2.39 9.85
N LEU A 94 -0.24 -2.77 9.04
CA LEU A 94 0.18 -4.16 8.95
C LEU A 94 1.07 -4.47 10.15
N GLY A 95 0.48 -5.07 11.18
CA GLY A 95 1.18 -5.37 12.43
C GLY A 95 1.81 -4.13 13.09
N GLU A 96 2.93 -4.35 13.77
CA GLU A 96 3.71 -3.35 14.51
C GLU A 96 4.87 -2.76 13.67
N LEU A 97 4.96 -3.10 12.39
CA LEU A 97 6.12 -2.81 11.52
C LEU A 97 6.44 -1.31 11.41
N GLN A 98 7.74 -0.99 11.51
CA GLN A 98 8.31 0.34 11.37
C GLN A 98 9.56 0.29 10.50
N GLY A 99 9.94 1.40 9.89
CA GLY A 99 11.19 1.47 9.12
C GLY A 99 11.14 0.77 7.76
N ALA A 100 9.95 0.49 7.21
CA ALA A 100 9.84 -0.16 5.92
C ALA A 100 10.50 0.69 4.82
N LYS A 101 11.41 0.06 4.06
CA LYS A 101 12.14 0.69 2.95
C LYS A 101 11.41 0.53 1.64
N HIS A 102 10.93 -0.68 1.40
CA HIS A 102 10.26 -1.05 0.17
C HIS A 102 9.30 -2.20 0.44
N PHE A 103 8.21 -2.28 -0.30
CA PHE A 103 7.43 -3.50 -0.38
C PHE A 103 7.11 -3.86 -1.83
N LYS A 104 6.87 -5.14 -2.07
CA LYS A 104 6.41 -5.65 -3.36
C LYS A 104 5.24 -6.59 -3.14
N ILE A 105 4.26 -6.52 -4.02
CA ILE A 105 3.17 -7.48 -4.08
C ILE A 105 3.39 -8.38 -5.27
N VAL A 106 3.31 -9.68 -5.03
CA VAL A 106 3.43 -10.71 -6.05
C VAL A 106 2.21 -11.61 -6.00
N LYS A 107 1.64 -11.91 -7.16
CA LYS A 107 0.55 -12.85 -7.28
C LYS A 107 1.13 -14.19 -7.72
N TYR A 108 0.81 -15.24 -6.98
CA TYR A 108 1.09 -16.62 -7.36
C TYR A 108 -0.20 -17.41 -7.30
N GLU A 109 -0.61 -18.00 -8.42
CA GLU A 109 -1.90 -18.68 -8.54
C GLU A 109 -3.06 -17.80 -8.02
N ARG A 110 -3.75 -18.25 -6.96
CA ARG A 110 -4.86 -17.53 -6.31
C ARG A 110 -4.43 -16.71 -5.08
N ILE A 111 -3.15 -16.80 -4.68
CA ILE A 111 -2.62 -16.18 -3.46
C ILE A 111 -1.84 -14.91 -3.83
N LYS A 112 -1.92 -13.90 -2.97
CA LYS A 112 -1.11 -12.69 -3.06
C LYS A 112 -0.12 -12.69 -1.92
N PHE A 113 1.15 -12.50 -2.26
CA PHE A 113 2.23 -12.34 -1.30
C PHE A 113 2.63 -10.86 -1.25
N LEU A 114 2.76 -10.34 -0.05
CA LEU A 114 3.33 -9.03 0.24
C LEU A 114 4.68 -9.25 0.89
N ILE A 115 5.73 -8.81 0.21
CA ILE A 115 7.11 -8.88 0.68
C ILE A 115 7.48 -7.47 1.15
N VAL A 116 7.99 -7.35 2.36
CA VAL A 116 8.36 -6.08 2.99
C VAL A 116 9.84 -6.12 3.36
N ALA A 117 10.61 -5.16 2.86
CA ALA A 117 11.97 -4.88 3.30
C ALA A 117 11.93 -3.89 4.47
N LEU A 118 12.43 -4.31 5.63
CA LEU A 118 12.61 -3.48 6.82
C LEU A 118 14.07 -3.06 6.96
N ASP A 119 14.46 -2.53 8.12
CA ASP A 119 15.83 -2.07 8.36
C ASP A 119 16.84 -3.21 8.49
N ASP A 120 16.43 -4.36 9.00
CA ASP A 120 17.29 -5.50 9.36
C ASP A 120 16.70 -6.86 8.92
N SER A 121 15.52 -6.84 8.32
CA SER A 121 14.73 -8.04 8.07
C SER A 121 13.90 -7.94 6.80
N ILE A 122 13.57 -9.10 6.24
CA ILE A 122 12.59 -9.24 5.16
C ILE A 122 11.43 -10.06 5.70
N GLU A 123 10.23 -9.52 5.57
CA GLU A 123 9.01 -10.21 5.99
C GLU A 123 8.10 -10.50 4.79
N VAL A 124 7.60 -11.72 4.74
CA VAL A 124 6.68 -12.21 3.73
C VAL A 124 5.34 -12.46 4.38
N TYR A 125 4.30 -11.88 3.79
CA TYR A 125 2.92 -11.99 4.20
C TYR A 125 2.10 -12.62 3.08
N ALA A 126 1.16 -13.50 3.43
CA ALA A 126 0.19 -14.06 2.49
C ALA A 126 -1.20 -13.44 2.73
N TRP A 127 -1.92 -13.14 1.65
CA TRP A 127 -3.30 -12.67 1.75
C TRP A 127 -4.22 -13.82 2.15
N ALA A 128 -4.87 -13.69 3.31
CA ALA A 128 -5.89 -14.63 3.75
C ALA A 128 -7.29 -14.18 3.27
N PRO A 129 -8.06 -15.08 2.62
CA PRO A 129 -9.45 -14.78 2.23
C PRO A 129 -10.36 -14.62 3.48
N LYS A 130 -11.66 -14.43 3.25
CA LYS A 130 -12.64 -14.41 4.34
C LYS A 130 -12.57 -15.73 5.13
N PRO A 131 -12.73 -15.70 6.46
CA PRO A 131 -13.20 -14.56 7.28
C PRO A 131 -12.12 -13.53 7.65
N TYR A 132 -10.83 -13.85 7.48
CA TYR A 132 -9.73 -13.00 7.97
C TYR A 132 -9.54 -11.70 7.19
N HIS A 133 -9.65 -11.77 5.85
CA HIS A 133 -9.61 -10.62 4.95
C HIS A 133 -8.43 -9.65 5.23
N LYS A 134 -7.24 -10.22 5.46
CA LYS A 134 -6.03 -9.48 5.83
C LYS A 134 -4.77 -10.23 5.41
N PHE A 135 -3.65 -9.52 5.37
CA PHE A 135 -2.33 -10.12 5.22
C PHE A 135 -1.90 -10.79 6.53
N MET A 136 -1.55 -12.07 6.45
CA MET A 136 -1.06 -12.90 7.54
C MET A 136 0.42 -13.15 7.35
N THR A 137 1.19 -13.16 8.43
CA THR A 137 2.63 -13.47 8.38
C THR A 137 2.81 -14.88 7.83
N PHE A 138 3.66 -15.02 6.80
CA PHE A 138 4.01 -16.29 6.18
C PHE A 138 5.44 -16.69 6.54
N LYS A 139 6.40 -15.77 6.41
CA LYS A 139 7.81 -16.01 6.75
C LYS A 139 8.52 -14.73 7.14
N VAL A 140 9.50 -14.84 8.02
CA VAL A 140 10.37 -13.74 8.43
C VAL A 140 11.83 -14.17 8.28
N PHE A 141 12.65 -13.29 7.72
CA PHE A 141 14.09 -13.46 7.55
C PHE A 141 14.81 -12.34 8.30
N SER A 142 15.34 -12.64 9.50
CA SER A 142 15.99 -11.64 10.38
C SER A 142 17.52 -11.77 10.42
N GLN A 143 18.08 -12.88 9.94
CA GLN A 143 19.53 -13.12 9.94
C GLN A 143 20.12 -12.80 8.57
N LEU A 144 20.01 -11.54 8.16
CA LEU A 144 20.52 -11.09 6.87
C LEU A 144 21.97 -10.62 7.00
N SER A 145 22.84 -11.04 6.09
CA SER A 145 24.23 -10.54 6.04
C SER A 145 24.32 -9.08 5.63
N TYR A 146 23.29 -8.56 4.93
CA TYR A 146 23.23 -7.20 4.43
C TYR A 146 21.86 -6.58 4.69
N ARG A 147 21.84 -5.27 4.88
CA ARG A 147 20.61 -4.49 5.07
C ARG A 147 19.78 -4.47 3.78
N PRO A 148 18.51 -4.91 3.81
CA PRO A 148 17.66 -4.91 2.63
C PRO A 148 17.22 -3.47 2.30
N LEU A 149 17.32 -3.09 1.03
CA LEU A 149 16.91 -1.77 0.53
C LEU A 149 15.71 -1.86 -0.39
N LEU A 150 15.71 -2.85 -1.27
CA LEU A 150 14.67 -3.12 -2.25
C LEU A 150 14.39 -4.63 -2.25
N VAL A 151 13.12 -4.96 -2.45
CA VAL A 151 12.66 -6.34 -2.63
C VAL A 151 11.96 -6.41 -3.96
N ASP A 152 12.46 -7.26 -4.84
CA ASP A 152 11.75 -7.68 -6.03
C ASP A 152 11.71 -9.20 -6.04
N LEU A 153 10.51 -9.74 -6.11
CA LEU A 153 10.29 -11.17 -6.16
C LEU A 153 9.65 -11.46 -7.50
N THR A 154 10.37 -12.20 -8.33
CA THR A 154 9.88 -12.78 -9.58
C THR A 154 9.65 -14.26 -9.35
N ILE A 155 8.56 -14.78 -9.90
CA ILE A 155 8.29 -16.21 -9.87
C ILE A 155 8.64 -16.74 -11.24
N GLU A 156 9.62 -17.63 -11.31
CA GLU A 156 9.97 -18.32 -12.55
C GLU A 156 8.88 -19.32 -12.92
N GLU A 157 8.49 -19.32 -14.20
CA GLU A 157 7.51 -20.26 -14.72
C GLU A 157 8.01 -21.70 -14.52
N GLY A 158 7.16 -22.55 -13.90
CA GLY A 158 7.49 -23.96 -13.62
C GLY A 158 7.99 -24.24 -12.20
N SER A 159 8.28 -23.22 -11.40
CA SER A 159 8.67 -23.40 -9.99
C SER A 159 7.43 -23.57 -9.09
N ARG A 160 7.22 -24.78 -8.56
CA ARG A 160 6.25 -24.99 -7.48
C ARG A 160 6.79 -24.41 -6.18
N LEU A 161 6.05 -23.50 -5.56
CA LEU A 161 6.29 -23.09 -4.17
C LEU A 161 6.20 -24.34 -3.28
N LYS A 162 7.33 -24.77 -2.70
CA LYS A 162 7.33 -25.77 -1.63
C LYS A 162 6.70 -25.10 -0.41
N VAL A 163 5.46 -25.50 -0.10
CA VAL A 163 4.72 -25.11 1.11
C VAL A 163 5.28 -25.86 2.31
#